data_AF-A0A949EV82-F1
#
_entry.id   AF-A0A949EV82-F1
#
_cell.length_a   1.000
_cell.length_b   1.000
_cell.length_c   1.000
_cell.angle_alpha   90.00
_cell.angle_beta   90.00
_cell.angle_gamma   90.00
#
_symmetry.space_group_name_H-M   'P 1'
#
loop_
_entity.id
_entity.type
_entity.pdbx_description
1 polymer ?
#
loop_
_entity_poly.entity_id
_entity_poly.type
_entity_poly.pdbx_seq_one_letter_code
_entity_poly.pdbx_strand_id
1 'polypeptide(L)' 'AIYRKFLPNKVLLFRPQGLGGKRLAGLSPYTEFMAPVNHKPTVFVCEQYACQAPITDVGQLEATLKQ' A
#
# COMPACT_ATOMS: atom_id res chain seq x y z
N ALA A 1 -6.09 8.23 7.98
CA ALA A 1 -5.45 7.01 8.53
C ALA A 1 -3.93 7.12 8.63
N ILE A 2 -3.16 7.09 7.53
CA ILE A 2 -1.70 6.84 7.54
C ILE A 2 -0.86 7.87 8.33
N TYR A 3 -1.21 9.17 8.30
CA TYR A 3 -0.45 10.22 9.01
C TYR A 3 -0.95 10.54 10.42
N ARG A 4 -1.97 9.81 10.91
CA ARG A 4 -2.57 10.08 12.24
C ARG A 4 -1.76 9.47 13.39
N LYS A 5 -0.87 8.52 13.10
CA LYS A 5 -0.04 7.81 14.08
C LYS A 5 1.39 7.71 13.57
N PHE A 6 2.33 7.85 14.50
CA PHE A 6 3.74 7.56 14.24
C PHE A 6 3.94 6.05 14.25
N LEU A 7 4.50 5.52 13.16
CA LEU A 7 4.88 4.11 13.02
C LEU A 7 6.36 4.12 12.60
N PRO A 8 7.29 3.67 13.48
CA PRO A 8 8.71 3.65 13.15
C PRO A 8 8.96 2.81 11.90
N ASN A 9 9.92 3.21 11.08
CA ASN A 9 10.35 2.51 9.87
C ASN A 9 9.26 2.32 8.77
N LYS A 10 8.11 3.00 8.88
CA LYS A 10 7.07 2.97 7.85
C LYS A 10 7.53 3.73 6.61
N VAL A 11 7.49 3.05 5.46
CA VAL A 11 7.66 3.67 4.13
C VAL A 11 6.32 3.68 3.41
N LEU A 12 5.91 4.84 2.89
CA LEU A 12 4.71 4.97 2.06
C LEU A 12 5.13 5.12 0.60
N LEU A 13 4.67 4.18 -0.25
CA LEU A 13 4.86 4.26 -1.69
C LEU A 13 3.51 4.55 -2.35
N PHE A 14 3.43 5.67 -3.07
CA PHE A 14 2.28 5.94 -3.93
C PHE A 14 2.51 5.37 -5.32
N ARG A 15 1.65 4.44 -5.73
CA ARG A 15 1.69 3.83 -7.06
C ARG A 15 0.60 4.42 -7.95
N PRO A 16 0.88 5.46 -8.75
CA PRO A 16 -0.09 5.97 -9.72
C PRO A 16 -0.31 4.95 -10.85
N GLN A 17 -1.41 5.10 -11.58
CA GLN A 17 -1.61 4.35 -12.82
C GLN A 17 -0.67 4.85 -13.93
N GLY A 18 -0.46 4.04 -14.98
CA GLY A 18 0.35 4.41 -16.14
C GLY A 18 1.86 4.44 -15.86
N LEU A 19 2.57 5.38 -16.50
CA LEU A 19 4.05 5.44 -16.50
C LEU A 19 4.65 5.59 -15.10
N GLY A 20 4.00 6.33 -14.21
CA GLY A 20 4.49 6.50 -12.84
C GLY A 20 4.49 5.18 -12.05
N GLY A 21 3.44 4.35 -12.24
CA GLY A 21 3.38 3.01 -11.65
C GLY A 21 4.43 2.07 -12.24
N LYS A 22 4.67 2.13 -13.56
CA LYS A 22 5.74 1.36 -14.22
C LYS A 22 7.13 1.75 -13.69
N ARG A 23 7.37 3.06 -13.49
CA ARG A 23 8.62 3.55 -12.90
C ARG A 23 8.81 3.04 -11.48
N LEU A 24 7.75 3.04 -10.66
CA LEU A 24 7.82 2.49 -9.31
C LEU A 24 8.13 1.00 -9.32
N ALA A 25 7.48 0.23 -10.20
CA ALA A 25 7.77 -1.20 -10.37
C ALA A 25 9.23 -1.45 -10.79
N GLY A 26 9.82 -0.59 -11.63
CA GLY A 26 11.24 -0.68 -11.95
C GLY A 26 12.18 -0.48 -10.75
N LEU A 27 11.80 0.36 -9.78
CA LEU A 27 12.57 0.60 -8.56
C LEU A 27 12.28 -0.42 -7.46
N SER A 28 11.04 -0.90 -7.40
CA SER A 28 10.50 -1.77 -6.35
C SER A 28 9.58 -2.82 -6.98
N PRO A 29 10.15 -3.91 -7.53
CA PRO A 29 9.43 -4.85 -8.40
C PRO A 29 8.16 -5.46 -7.81
N TYR A 30 8.12 -5.68 -6.49
CA TYR A 30 6.96 -6.24 -5.81
C TYR A 30 5.70 -5.37 -5.93
N THR A 31 5.84 -4.08 -6.31
CA THR A 31 4.72 -3.16 -6.49
C THR A 31 4.01 -3.30 -7.85
N GLU A 32 4.55 -4.09 -8.78
CA GLU A 32 3.99 -4.24 -10.13
C GLU A 32 2.51 -4.65 -10.10
N PHE A 33 2.19 -5.66 -9.28
CA PHE A 33 0.86 -6.25 -9.16
C PHE A 33 -0.04 -5.56 -8.13
N MET A 34 0.43 -4.50 -7.47
CA MET A 34 -0.35 -3.73 -6.48
C MET A 34 -1.31 -2.76 -7.17
N ALA A 35 -2.27 -3.30 -7.91
CA ALA A 35 -3.27 -2.52 -8.63
C ALA A 35 -4.52 -2.23 -7.78
N PRO A 36 -5.30 -1.20 -8.13
CA PRO A 36 -6.63 -1.01 -7.55
C PRO A 36 -7.53 -2.23 -7.74
N VAL A 37 -8.20 -2.67 -6.68
CA VAL A 37 -9.19 -3.76 -6.70
C VAL A 37 -10.58 -3.18 -6.86
N ASN A 38 -11.38 -3.72 -7.80
CA ASN A 38 -12.76 -3.28 -8.06
C ASN A 38 -12.89 -1.76 -8.28
N HIS A 39 -11.89 -1.14 -8.92
CA HIS A 39 -11.80 0.31 -9.13
C HIS A 39 -11.83 1.17 -7.85
N LYS A 40 -11.54 0.58 -6.67
CA LYS A 40 -11.48 1.28 -5.40
C LYS A 40 -10.05 1.69 -5.03
N PRO A 41 -9.86 2.78 -4.27
CA PRO A 41 -8.60 3.02 -3.57
C PRO A 41 -8.20 1.77 -2.79
N THR A 42 -6.97 1.30 -3.00
CA THR A 42 -6.50 0.04 -2.46
C THR A 42 -5.15 0.26 -1.80
N VAL A 43 -4.99 -0.24 -0.58
CA VAL A 43 -3.74 -0.20 0.18
C VAL A 43 -3.25 -1.62 0.39
N PHE A 44 -1.95 -1.82 0.21
CA PHE A 44 -1.24 -3.05 0.53
C PHE A 44 -0.33 -2.76 1.72
N VAL A 45 -0.50 -3.49 2.82
CA VAL A 45 0.37 -3.39 3.99
C VAL A 45 1.35 -4.56 3.91
N CYS A 46 2.63 -4.25 3.82
CA CYS A 46 3.69 -5.23 3.69
C CYS A 46 4.61 -5.19 4.91
N GLU A 47 4.75 -6.33 5.57
CA GLU A 47 5.53 -6.52 6.78
C GLU A 47 6.22 -7.89 6.70
N GLN A 48 7.42 -8.01 7.28
CA GLN A 48 8.14 -9.30 7.34
C GLN A 48 8.24 -10.00 5.97
N TYR A 49 8.53 -9.23 4.92
CA TYR A 49 8.67 -9.71 3.54
C TYR A 49 7.40 -10.27 2.88
N ALA A 50 6.22 -10.05 3.49
CA ALA A 50 4.93 -10.46 2.94
C ALA A 50 3.95 -9.28 2.90
N CYS A 51 3.08 -9.25 1.89
CA CYS A 51 2.00 -8.29 1.82
C CYS A 51 0.68 -8.94 2.20
N GLN A 52 -0.10 -8.26 3.04
CA GLN A 52 -1.44 -8.69 3.44
C GLN A 52 -2.42 -8.56 2.27
N ALA A 53 -3.63 -9.09 2.46
CA ALA A 53 -4.72 -8.93 1.51
C ALA A 53 -5.00 -7.44 1.22
N PRO A 54 -5.41 -7.08 -0.01
CA PRO A 54 -5.68 -5.69 -0.38
C PRO A 54 -6.79 -5.09 0.51
N ILE A 55 -6.53 -3.91 1.08
CA ILE A 55 -7.48 -3.19 1.93
C ILE A 55 -8.12 -2.07 1.12
N THR A 56 -9.45 -2.10 1.00
CA THR A 56 -10.22 -1.03 0.32
C THR A 56 -11.11 -0.21 1.27
N ASP A 57 -11.18 -0.60 2.55
CA ASP A 57 -11.93 0.11 3.58
C ASP A 57 -10.99 0.87 4.54
N VAL A 58 -11.34 2.11 4.87
CA VAL A 58 -10.51 2.96 5.73
C VAL A 58 -10.53 2.51 7.19
N GLY A 59 -11.64 1.96 7.68
CA GLY A 59 -11.75 1.43 9.04
C GLY A 59 -10.86 0.20 9.25
N GLN A 60 -10.86 -0.70 8.26
CA GLN A 60 -9.94 -1.85 8.22
C GLN A 60 -8.47 -1.38 8.21
N LEU A 61 -8.12 -0.41 7.36
CA LEU A 61 -6.76 0.16 7.34
C LEU A 61 -6.38 0.75 8.70
N GLU A 62 -7.28 1.50 9.33
CA GLU A 62 -7.03 2.07 10.65
C GLU A 62 -6.85 1.01 11.73
N ALA A 63 -7.53 -0.14 11.65
CA ALA A 63 -7.34 -1.27 12.55
C ALA A 63 -5.98 -1.96 12.33
N THR A 64 -5.59 -2.18 11.08
CA THR A 64 -4.27 -2.76 10.73
C THR A 64 -3.12 -1.90 11.26
N LEU A 65 -3.21 -0.58 11.13
CA LEU A 65 -2.16 0.36 11.57
C LEU A 65 -2.12 0.65 13.10
N LYS A 66 -2.90 -0.06 13.94
CA LYS A 66 -2.83 0.11 15.41
C LYS A 66 -1.82 -0.83 16.08
N GLN A 67 -1.25 -1.77 15.34
CA GLN A 67 -0.26 -2.73 15.79
C GLN A 67 1.10 -2.05 15.92
#